data_AF-A0A8X6RRI5-F1
#
_entry.id   AF-A0A8X6RRI5-F1
#
_cell.length_a   1.000
_cell.length_b   1.000
_cell.length_c   1.000
_cell.angle_alpha   90.00
_cell.angle_beta   90.00
_cell.angle_gamma   90.00
#
_symmetry.space_group_name_H-M   'P 1'
#
loop_
_entity.id
_entity.type
_entity.pdbx_description
1 polymer ?
#
loop_
_entity_poly.entity_id
_entity_poly.type
_entity_poly.pdbx_seq_one_letter_code
_entity_poly.pdbx_strand_id
1 'polypeptide(L)'
;MATPETAAVVIPPFIQRDPALWFYMIESTFELASPKPITESKTKYKYAVSHLPPDIATVARDIIIQPNISDPYSELKAKIIERCSENKTQEIRRLLAGESLGDRKLSELLRIMKRRAENHNIDDSLLFELFNQAMPVPVQTIFGIHISDYFGQGI
;
A
#
# COMPACT_ATOMS: atom_id res chain seq x y z
N MET A 1 12.54 -46.70 7.63
CA MET A 1 12.49 -45.37 8.28
C MET A 1 12.45 -44.34 7.17
N ALA A 2 11.29 -43.75 6.90
CA ALA A 2 11.18 -42.63 5.96
C ALA A 2 11.63 -41.36 6.70
N THR A 3 12.66 -40.69 6.20
CA THR A 3 13.00 -39.33 6.63
C THR A 3 11.79 -38.43 6.38
N PRO A 4 11.36 -37.60 7.35
CA PRO A 4 10.28 -36.65 7.10
C PRO A 4 10.75 -35.69 6.01
N GLU A 5 10.12 -35.78 4.84
CA GLU A 5 10.30 -34.86 3.74
C GLU A 5 10.01 -33.46 4.27
N THR A 6 11.05 -32.65 4.45
CA THR A 6 10.91 -31.30 4.97
C THR A 6 10.28 -30.48 3.86
N ALA A 7 8.98 -30.22 3.94
CA ALA A 7 8.30 -29.38 2.97
C ALA A 7 8.96 -28.00 2.99
N ALA A 8 9.64 -27.64 1.90
CA ALA A 8 10.26 -26.33 1.76
C ALA A 8 9.17 -25.25 1.85
N VAL A 9 9.44 -24.18 2.60
CA VAL A 9 8.52 -23.05 2.73
C VAL A 9 8.47 -22.34 1.37
N VAL A 10 7.31 -22.36 0.72
CA VAL A 10 7.10 -21.73 -0.60
C VAL A 10 6.58 -20.32 -0.40
N ILE A 11 7.40 -19.33 -0.71
CA ILE A 11 7.02 -17.93 -0.58
C ILE A 11 6.31 -17.47 -1.87
N PRO A 12 5.12 -16.84 -1.79
CA PRO A 12 4.43 -16.34 -2.96
C PRO A 12 5.20 -15.18 -3.63
N PRO A 13 4.99 -14.95 -4.94
CA PRO A 13 5.53 -13.78 -5.62
C PRO A 13 5.09 -12.47 -4.95
N PHE A 14 5.97 -11.48 -4.92
CA PHE A 14 5.68 -10.18 -4.33
C PHE A 14 4.55 -9.45 -5.07
N ILE A 15 3.60 -8.88 -4.33
CA ILE A 15 2.47 -8.13 -4.88
C ILE A 15 2.76 -6.63 -4.76
N GLN A 16 3.38 -6.05 -5.78
CA GLN A 16 3.80 -4.64 -5.75
C GLN A 16 2.65 -3.64 -5.56
N ARG A 17 1.45 -3.99 -6.07
CA ARG A 17 0.26 -3.16 -5.92
C ARG A 17 -0.33 -3.19 -4.51
N ASP A 18 -0.02 -4.23 -3.75
CA ASP A 18 -0.52 -4.44 -2.39
C ASP A 18 0.52 -5.20 -1.54
N PRO A 19 1.57 -4.50 -1.07
CA PRO A 19 2.59 -5.11 -0.21
C PRO A 19 2.02 -5.68 1.09
N ALA A 20 0.94 -5.08 1.62
CA ALA A 20 0.30 -5.54 2.85
C ALA A 20 -0.30 -6.93 2.66
N LEU A 21 -1.03 -7.16 1.56
CA LEU A 21 -1.56 -8.47 1.20
C LEU A 21 -0.45 -9.52 1.09
N TRP A 22 0.66 -9.18 0.43
CA TRP A 22 1.78 -10.11 0.32
C TRP A 22 2.35 -10.53 1.69
N PHE A 23 2.47 -9.58 2.63
CA PHE A 23 2.90 -9.88 4.00
C PHE A 23 1.90 -10.76 4.76
N TYR A 24 0.59 -10.61 4.53
CA TYR A 24 -0.39 -11.54 5.10
C TYR A 24 -0.25 -12.96 4.52
N MET A 25 -0.03 -13.07 3.20
CA MET A 25 0.12 -14.38 2.54
C MET A 25 1.36 -15.13 3.02
N ILE A 26 2.53 -14.46 3.10
CA ILE A 26 3.76 -15.08 3.58
C ILE A 26 3.66 -15.48 5.07
N GLU A 27 2.94 -14.71 5.88
CA GLU A 27 2.66 -15.04 7.28
C GLU A 27 1.87 -16.34 7.41
N SER A 28 0.85 -16.54 6.57
CA SER A 28 0.13 -17.82 6.51
C SER A 28 1.06 -18.98 6.11
N THR A 29 2.02 -18.76 5.19
CA THR A 29 3.01 -19.79 4.86
C THR A 29 3.91 -20.13 6.05
N PHE A 30 4.32 -19.13 6.83
CA PHE A 30 5.13 -19.34 8.03
C PHE A 30 4.39 -20.15 9.09
N GLU A 31 3.08 -19.93 9.25
CA GLU A 31 2.24 -20.68 10.18
C GLU A 31 2.06 -22.14 9.75
N LEU A 32 1.96 -22.39 8.44
CA LEU A 32 1.79 -23.73 7.86
C LEU A 32 3.11 -24.50 7.66
N ALA A 33 4.25 -23.91 8.01
CA ALA A 33 5.55 -24.53 7.83
C ALA A 33 5.68 -25.86 8.63
N SER A 34 6.31 -26.86 8.00
CA SER A 34 6.50 -28.21 8.57
C SER A 34 7.99 -28.51 8.73
N PRO A 35 8.44 -29.14 9.84
CA PRO A 35 7.65 -29.82 10.89
C PRO A 35 7.08 -28.89 11.99
N LYS A 36 7.46 -27.61 12.00
CA LYS A 36 6.95 -26.62 12.96
C LYS A 36 6.79 -25.23 12.32
N PRO A 37 5.85 -24.41 12.81
CA PRO A 37 5.69 -23.04 12.36
C PRO A 37 6.98 -22.21 12.51
N ILE A 38 7.19 -21.29 11.58
CA ILE A 38 8.26 -20.29 11.65
C ILE A 38 7.75 -19.12 12.49
N THR A 39 8.24 -19.02 13.73
CA THR A 39 7.85 -17.95 14.65
C THR A 39 8.95 -16.92 14.87
N GLU A 40 10.22 -17.30 14.68
CA GLU A 40 11.36 -16.43 14.92
C GLU A 40 11.42 -15.27 13.92
N SER A 41 11.38 -14.03 14.41
CA SER A 41 11.42 -12.80 13.61
C SER A 41 12.62 -12.77 12.65
N LYS A 42 13.82 -13.12 13.12
CA LYS A 42 15.03 -13.18 12.29
C LYS A 42 14.90 -14.16 11.10
N THR A 43 14.22 -15.28 11.30
CA THR A 43 13.99 -16.26 10.24
C THR A 43 12.95 -15.75 9.25
N LYS A 44 11.83 -15.18 9.72
CA LYS A 44 10.82 -14.53 8.86
C LYS A 44 11.43 -13.40 8.01
N TYR A 45 12.26 -12.56 8.62
CA TYR A 45 12.98 -11.49 7.95
C TYR A 45 13.83 -11.99 6.79
N LYS A 46 14.61 -13.05 6.99
CA LYS A 46 15.46 -13.63 5.93
C LYS A 46 14.63 -14.12 4.74
N TYR A 47 13.52 -14.82 5.01
CA TYR A 47 12.59 -15.26 3.96
C TYR A 47 11.97 -14.09 3.21
N ALA A 48 11.54 -13.04 3.93
CA ALA A 48 10.97 -11.86 3.30
C ALA A 48 12.00 -11.17 2.38
N VAL A 49 13.19 -10.85 2.91
CA VAL A 49 14.27 -10.17 2.16
C VAL A 49 14.69 -10.95 0.92
N SER A 50 14.80 -12.29 1.00
CA SER A 50 15.23 -13.10 -0.14
C SER A 50 14.21 -13.16 -1.29
N HIS A 51 12.97 -12.71 -1.04
CA HIS A 51 11.88 -12.70 -2.03
C HIS A 51 11.43 -11.30 -2.42
N LEU A 52 12.12 -10.25 -1.93
CA LEU A 52 11.87 -8.88 -2.37
C LEU A 52 12.40 -8.67 -3.80
N PRO A 53 11.60 -8.10 -4.71
CA PRO A 53 12.09 -7.58 -5.97
C PRO A 53 13.17 -6.47 -5.76
N PRO A 54 14.09 -6.27 -6.71
CA PRO A 54 15.19 -5.31 -6.55
C PRO A 54 14.76 -3.86 -6.28
N ASP A 55 13.66 -3.40 -6.88
CA ASP A 55 13.08 -2.08 -6.67
C ASP A 55 12.53 -1.93 -5.24
N ILE A 56 11.85 -2.95 -4.73
CA ILE A 56 11.34 -2.96 -3.35
C ILE A 56 12.46 -3.07 -2.33
N ALA A 57 13.49 -3.88 -2.61
CA ALA A 57 14.69 -3.95 -1.78
C ALA A 57 15.41 -2.59 -1.72
N THR A 58 15.38 -1.82 -2.81
CA THR A 58 15.91 -0.44 -2.83
C THR A 58 15.09 0.49 -1.93
N VAL A 59 13.76 0.36 -1.92
CA VAL A 59 12.87 1.13 -1.02
C VAL A 59 13.16 0.84 0.45
N ALA A 60 13.58 -0.38 0.81
CA ALA A 60 13.88 -0.79 2.19
C ALA A 60 15.39 -0.91 2.50
N ARG A 61 16.24 -0.31 1.67
CA ARG A 61 17.71 -0.53 1.70
C ARG A 61 18.34 -0.34 3.07
N ASP A 62 18.04 0.76 3.74
CA ASP A 62 18.54 1.09 5.08
C ASP A 62 18.20 0.02 6.11
N ILE A 63 16.97 -0.50 6.09
CA ILE A 63 16.49 -1.55 7.01
C ILE A 63 17.09 -2.92 6.65
N ILE A 64 17.40 -3.15 5.38
CA ILE A 64 18.08 -4.36 4.94
C ILE A 64 19.56 -4.36 5.37
N ILE A 65 20.25 -3.22 5.23
CA ILE A 65 21.67 -3.09 5.58
C ILE A 65 21.85 -3.01 7.11
N GLN A 66 20.94 -2.34 7.81
CA GLN A 66 20.97 -2.13 9.26
C GLN A 66 19.64 -2.56 9.89
N PRO A 67 19.37 -3.88 9.98
CA PRO A 67 18.12 -4.36 10.55
C PRO A 67 18.07 -4.15 12.06
N ASN A 68 16.87 -3.87 12.59
CA ASN A 68 16.63 -3.91 14.03
C ASN A 68 16.97 -5.29 14.63
N ILE A 69 17.68 -5.27 15.76
CA ILE A 69 18.21 -6.47 16.40
C ILE A 69 17.09 -7.28 17.09
N SER A 70 16.08 -6.61 17.61
CA SER A 70 15.00 -7.22 18.41
C SER A 70 13.89 -7.80 17.55
N ASP A 71 13.42 -7.06 16.54
CA ASP A 71 12.30 -7.49 15.70
C ASP A 71 12.44 -7.01 14.24
N PRO A 72 13.42 -7.57 13.49
CA PRO A 72 13.73 -7.12 12.14
C PRO A 72 12.57 -7.33 11.15
N TYR A 73 11.75 -8.37 11.34
CA TYR A 73 10.64 -8.67 10.43
C TYR A 73 9.52 -7.63 10.54
N SER A 74 9.09 -7.28 11.76
CA SER A 74 8.01 -6.32 11.97
C SER A 74 8.38 -4.93 11.46
N GLU A 75 9.63 -4.49 11.68
CA GLU A 75 10.12 -3.22 11.15
C GLU A 75 10.15 -3.23 9.61
N LEU A 76 10.69 -4.29 8.99
CA LEU A 76 10.73 -4.44 7.54
C LEU A 76 9.33 -4.38 6.94
N LYS A 77 8.37 -5.12 7.51
CA LYS A 77 6.97 -5.13 7.08
C LYS A 77 6.36 -3.73 7.15
N ALA A 78 6.45 -3.09 8.31
CA ALA A 78 5.86 -1.78 8.53
C ALA A 78 6.41 -0.74 7.54
N LYS A 79 7.72 -0.71 7.36
CA LYS A 79 8.39 0.30 6.53
C LYS A 79 8.21 0.08 5.03
N ILE A 80 8.16 -1.17 4.55
CA ILE A 80 7.83 -1.45 3.15
C ILE A 80 6.40 -1.01 2.86
N ILE A 81 5.44 -1.34 3.73
CA ILE A 81 4.04 -0.94 3.55
C ILE A 81 3.91 0.59 3.55
N GLU A 82 4.52 1.27 4.53
CA GLU A 82 4.54 2.74 4.64
C GLU A 82 5.11 3.39 3.39
N ARG A 83 6.37 3.06 3.03
CA ARG A 83 7.08 3.74 1.93
C ARG A 83 6.46 3.45 0.55
N CYS A 84 5.96 2.25 0.32
CA CYS A 84 5.25 1.92 -0.91
C CYS A 84 3.91 2.70 -1.00
N SER A 85 3.21 2.86 0.12
CA SER A 85 1.97 3.64 0.17
C SER A 85 2.24 5.13 -0.09
N GLU A 86 3.27 5.71 0.54
CA GLU A 86 3.69 7.09 0.30
C GLU A 86 4.08 7.35 -1.15
N ASN A 87 4.89 6.46 -1.75
CA ASN A 87 5.30 6.57 -3.15
C ASN A 87 4.07 6.58 -4.08
N LYS A 88 3.16 5.63 -3.88
CA LYS A 88 1.90 5.53 -4.62
C LYS A 88 1.04 6.79 -4.48
N THR A 89 0.90 7.32 -3.27
CA THR A 89 0.20 8.60 -3.03
C THR A 89 0.86 9.76 -3.79
N GLN A 90 2.19 9.86 -3.76
CA GLN A 90 2.92 10.89 -4.50
C GLN A 90 2.75 10.75 -6.01
N GLU A 91 2.76 9.53 -6.54
CA GLU A 91 2.53 9.25 -7.95
C GLU A 91 1.14 9.71 -8.40
N ILE A 92 0.10 9.39 -7.64
CA ILE A 92 -1.27 9.83 -7.93
C ILE A 92 -1.38 11.35 -7.88
N ARG A 93 -0.79 11.99 -6.87
CA ARG A 93 -0.75 13.46 -6.77
C ARG A 93 -0.12 14.07 -8.02
N ARG A 94 1.01 13.53 -8.49
CA ARG A 94 1.66 13.98 -9.72
C ARG A 94 0.80 13.75 -10.96
N LEU A 95 0.16 12.58 -11.05
CA LEU A 95 -0.70 12.21 -12.18
C LEU A 95 -1.92 13.13 -12.31
N LEU A 96 -2.45 13.59 -11.18
CA LEU A 96 -3.66 14.41 -11.10
C LEU A 96 -3.38 15.91 -10.94
N ALA A 97 -2.13 16.33 -10.71
CA ALA A 97 -1.76 17.73 -10.47
C ALA A 97 -2.17 18.72 -11.57
N GLY A 98 -2.40 18.24 -12.80
CA GLY A 98 -2.83 19.07 -13.93
C GLY A 98 -4.35 19.11 -14.16
N GLU A 99 -5.15 18.39 -13.38
CA GLU A 99 -6.59 18.40 -13.52
C GLU A 99 -7.20 19.58 -12.76
N SER A 100 -7.94 20.44 -13.46
CA SER A 100 -8.66 21.58 -12.85
C SER A 100 -10.08 21.69 -13.40
N LEU A 101 -11.06 22.07 -12.60
CA LEU A 101 -12.46 22.16 -13.07
C LEU A 101 -12.59 22.97 -14.37
N GLY A 102 -12.02 24.17 -14.44
CA GLY A 102 -12.16 25.05 -15.61
C GLY A 102 -13.62 25.27 -15.97
N ASP A 103 -13.97 25.15 -17.24
CA ASP A 103 -15.35 25.22 -17.74
C ASP A 103 -16.09 23.86 -17.73
N ARG A 104 -15.47 22.82 -17.18
CA ARG A 104 -16.01 21.45 -17.18
C ARG A 104 -17.04 21.26 -16.06
N LYS A 105 -17.91 20.26 -16.22
CA LYS A 105 -18.80 19.83 -15.13
C LYS A 105 -18.02 19.05 -14.08
N LEU A 106 -18.47 19.12 -12.82
CA LEU A 106 -17.91 18.35 -11.70
C LEU A 106 -17.89 16.84 -11.95
N SER A 107 -18.96 16.30 -12.54
CA SER A 107 -19.05 14.89 -12.91
C SER A 107 -18.06 14.49 -13.99
N GLU A 108 -17.74 15.38 -14.92
CA GLU A 108 -16.76 15.14 -15.98
C GLU A 108 -15.34 15.11 -15.41
N LEU A 109 -15.00 16.07 -14.54
CA LEU A 109 -13.72 16.10 -13.82
C LEU A 109 -13.53 14.81 -12.99
N LEU A 110 -14.53 14.43 -12.20
CA LEU A 110 -14.45 13.23 -11.36
C LEU A 110 -14.26 11.96 -12.20
N ARG A 111 -14.98 11.84 -13.32
CA ARG A 111 -14.84 10.71 -14.23
C ARG A 111 -13.43 10.63 -14.83
N ILE A 112 -12.83 11.77 -15.17
CA ILE A 112 -11.46 11.82 -15.70
C ILE A 112 -10.45 11.42 -14.62
N MET A 113 -10.57 11.97 -13.41
CA MET A 113 -9.67 11.63 -12.30
C MET A 113 -9.74 10.15 -11.93
N LYS A 114 -10.96 9.58 -11.83
CA LYS A 114 -11.15 8.13 -11.62
C LYS A 114 -10.51 7.29 -12.72
N ARG A 115 -10.73 7.65 -13.99
CA ARG A 115 -10.13 6.94 -15.13
C ARG A 115 -8.60 6.97 -15.09
N ARG A 116 -8.01 8.11 -14.74
CA ARG A 116 -6.55 8.24 -14.68
C ARG A 116 -5.94 7.42 -13.54
N ALA A 117 -6.62 7.35 -12.41
CA ALA A 117 -6.13 6.65 -11.23
C ALA A 117 -6.61 5.18 -11.11
N GLU A 118 -7.29 4.65 -12.13
CA GLU A 118 -7.88 3.29 -12.14
C GLU A 118 -6.86 2.18 -11.81
N ASN A 119 -5.62 2.32 -12.29
CA ASN A 119 -4.56 1.32 -12.05
C ASN A 119 -3.85 1.46 -10.71
N HIS A 120 -4.17 2.49 -9.94
CA HIS A 120 -3.46 2.85 -8.73
C HIS A 120 -4.21 2.46 -7.46
N ASN A 121 -5.27 1.62 -7.50
CA ASN A 121 -6.01 1.12 -6.31
C ASN A 121 -6.06 2.15 -5.16
N ILE A 122 -6.59 3.33 -5.45
CA ILE A 122 -6.50 4.51 -4.59
C ILE A 122 -7.58 4.45 -3.52
N ASP A 123 -7.30 5.02 -2.35
CA ASP A 123 -8.33 5.25 -1.34
C ASP A 123 -9.29 6.37 -1.78
N ASP A 124 -10.59 6.19 -1.53
CA ASP A 124 -11.62 7.16 -1.91
C ASP A 124 -11.40 8.52 -1.22
N SER A 125 -10.83 8.55 -0.01
CA SER A 125 -10.54 9.79 0.71
C SER A 125 -9.44 10.61 0.01
N LEU A 126 -8.40 9.94 -0.51
CA LEU A 126 -7.33 10.58 -1.27
C LEU A 126 -7.84 11.12 -2.61
N LEU A 127 -8.67 10.34 -3.31
CA LEU A 127 -9.30 10.82 -4.55
C LEU A 127 -10.16 12.06 -4.28
N PHE A 128 -10.93 12.03 -3.19
CA PHE A 128 -11.79 13.13 -2.80
C PHE A 128 -11.00 14.39 -2.41
N GLU A 129 -9.91 14.23 -1.64
CA GLU A 129 -8.96 15.32 -1.33
C GLU A 129 -8.46 15.99 -2.61
N LEU A 130 -7.99 15.21 -3.57
CA LEU A 130 -7.44 15.71 -4.83
C LEU A 130 -8.52 16.33 -5.72
N PHE A 131 -9.70 15.73 -5.77
CA PHE A 131 -10.85 16.28 -6.46
C PHE A 131 -11.25 17.65 -5.90
N ASN A 132 -11.20 17.81 -4.58
CA ASN A 132 -11.45 19.09 -3.93
C ASN A 132 -10.41 20.15 -4.30
N GLN A 133 -9.12 19.78 -4.27
CA GLN A 133 -8.02 20.66 -4.68
C GLN A 133 -8.11 21.10 -6.16
N ALA A 134 -8.70 20.28 -7.03
CA ALA A 134 -8.88 20.57 -8.45
C ALA A 134 -10.00 21.60 -8.75
N MET A 135 -10.80 21.98 -7.74
CA MET A 135 -11.91 22.94 -7.89
C MET A 135 -11.51 24.37 -7.47
N PRO A 136 -12.10 25.43 -8.06
CA PRO A 136 -11.97 26.79 -7.53
C PRO A 136 -12.56 26.91 -6.13
N VAL A 137 -11.94 27.74 -5.27
CA VAL A 137 -12.37 27.97 -3.87
C VAL A 137 -13.88 28.22 -3.72
N PRO A 138 -14.55 29.04 -4.55
CA PRO A 138 -15.99 29.26 -4.42
C PRO A 138 -16.82 27.97 -4.55
N VAL A 139 -16.38 27.06 -5.43
CA VAL A 139 -17.03 25.76 -5.62
C VAL A 139 -16.75 24.85 -4.45
N GLN A 140 -15.51 24.83 -3.93
CA GLN A 140 -15.14 24.06 -2.74
C GLN A 140 -15.97 24.45 -1.51
N THR A 141 -16.27 25.74 -1.32
CA THR A 141 -17.09 26.20 -0.20
C THR A 141 -18.51 25.66 -0.28
N ILE A 142 -19.15 25.72 -1.45
CA ILE A 142 -20.51 25.18 -1.65
C ILE A 142 -20.51 23.65 -1.51
N PHE A 143 -19.49 23.00 -2.05
CA PHE A 143 -19.34 21.54 -1.98
C PHE A 143 -19.08 21.06 -0.54
N GLY A 144 -18.23 21.77 0.21
CA GLY A 144 -17.91 21.49 1.61
C GLY A 144 -19.11 21.70 2.54
N ILE A 145 -19.93 22.71 2.29
CA ILE A 145 -21.20 22.94 3.03
C ILE A 145 -22.14 21.74 2.86
N HIS A 146 -22.27 21.18 1.65
CA HIS A 146 -23.15 20.03 1.37
C HIS A 146 -22.64 18.68 1.92
N ILE A 147 -21.36 18.59 2.34
CA ILE A 147 -20.74 17.33 2.82
C ILE A 147 -20.71 17.25 4.35
N SER A 148 -20.74 18.39 5.05
CA SER A 148 -20.96 18.43 6.52
C SER A 148 -22.26 17.72 6.92
N ASP A 149 -23.28 17.75 6.06
CA ASP A 149 -24.58 17.11 6.31
C ASP A 149 -24.61 15.62 5.93
N TYR A 150 -23.70 15.15 5.07
CA TYR A 150 -23.64 13.75 4.60
C TYR A 150 -22.69 12.86 5.40
N PHE A 151 -21.62 13.41 5.98
CA PHE A 151 -20.66 12.65 6.80
C PHE A 151 -20.78 12.91 8.30
N GLY A 152 -21.66 13.82 8.73
CA GLY A 152 -21.98 14.07 10.14
C GLY A 152 -22.97 13.08 10.78
N GLN A 153 -23.45 12.09 10.03
CA GLN A 153 -24.27 10.99 10.56
C GLN A 153 -23.65 9.64 10.18
N GLY A 154 -22.69 9.17 10.97
CA GLY A 154 -22.11 7.85 10.77
C GLY A 154 -20.73 7.68 11.38
N ILE A 155 -20.57 7.98 12.67
CA ILE A 155 -19.62 7.30 13.55
C ILE A 155 -20.38 6.89 14.80
#